data_AF-A0A662UF12-F1
#
_entry.id   AF-A0A662UF12-F1
#
_cell.length_a   1.000
_cell.length_b   1.000
_cell.length_c   1.000
_cell.angle_alpha   90.00
_cell.angle_beta   90.00
_cell.angle_gamma   90.00
#
_symmetry.space_group_name_H-M   'P 1'
#
loop_
_entity.id
_entity.type
_entity.pdbx_description
1 polymer ?
#
loop_
_entity_poly.entity_id
_entity_poly.type
_entity_poly.pdbx_seq_one_letter_code
_entity_poly.pdbx_strand_id
1 'polypeptide(L)'
;MNSSEKEKVAKQICNTLKMFYLKGLITPLTGNISVRLGDIILVTPSSFRPTIRLKYELNPEDLVEVDLDGNVIKAGHPTTELPVHLAIYGECEKCKAVVHIHGVYSPQTR
;
A
#
# COMPACT_ATOMS: atom_id res chain seq x y z
N MET A 1 15.06 -1.67 -14.15
CA MET A 1 13.97 -0.79 -13.66
C MET A 1 14.55 0.60 -13.37
N ASN A 2 13.97 1.67 -13.90
CA ASN A 2 14.51 3.02 -13.66
C ASN A 2 14.12 3.50 -12.25
N SER A 3 15.11 3.78 -11.39
CA SER A 3 14.89 4.28 -10.02
C SER A 3 13.92 5.47 -9.94
N SER A 4 13.92 6.31 -10.98
CA SER A 4 13.02 7.46 -11.14
C SER A 4 11.53 7.10 -11.23
N GLU A 5 11.17 5.97 -11.84
CA GLU A 5 9.77 5.56 -11.96
C GLU A 5 9.22 5.07 -10.61
N LYS A 6 10.00 4.26 -9.90
CA LYS A 6 9.67 3.78 -8.56
C LYS A 6 9.42 4.94 -7.59
N GLU A 7 10.28 5.96 -7.62
CA GLU A 7 10.14 7.14 -6.78
C GLU A 7 8.86 7.94 -7.09
N LYS A 8 8.50 8.08 -8.37
CA LYS A 8 7.25 8.73 -8.80
C LYS A 8 6.03 7.97 -8.28
N VAL A 9 6.01 6.66 -8.44
CA VAL A 9 4.91 5.80 -7.98
C VAL A 9 4.78 5.84 -6.46
N ALA A 10 5.90 5.80 -5.74
CA ALA A 10 5.90 5.92 -4.28
C ALA A 10 5.29 7.26 -3.82
N LYS A 11 5.66 8.38 -4.46
CA LYS A 11 5.04 9.69 -4.19
C LYS A 11 3.54 9.70 -4.49
N GLN A 12 3.12 9.05 -5.58
CA GLN A 12 1.69 8.92 -5.93
C GLN A 12 0.91 8.13 -4.88
N ILE A 13 1.47 7.03 -4.35
CA ILE A 13 0.84 6.25 -3.28
C ILE A 13 0.61 7.13 -2.04
N CYS A 14 1.66 7.82 -1.57
CA CYS A 14 1.58 8.70 -0.40
C CYS A 14 0.54 9.82 -0.58
N ASN A 15 0.57 10.49 -1.74
CA ASN A 15 -0.39 11.56 -2.05
C ASN A 15 -1.83 11.04 -2.12
N THR A 16 -2.03 9.83 -2.66
CA THR A 16 -3.34 9.19 -2.75
C THR A 16 -3.89 8.86 -1.37
N LEU A 17 -3.08 8.31 -0.46
CA LEU A 17 -3.49 8.04 0.92
C LEU A 17 -3.89 9.32 1.66
N LYS A 18 -3.10 10.39 1.49
CA LYS A 18 -3.44 11.70 2.04
C LYS A 18 -4.78 12.21 1.51
N MET A 19 -5.01 12.10 0.20
CA MET A 19 -6.29 12.47 -0.40
C MET A 19 -7.45 11.61 0.12
N PHE A 20 -7.26 10.29 0.26
CA PHE A 20 -8.30 9.40 0.80
C PHE A 20 -8.67 9.76 2.23
N TYR A 21 -7.68 10.07 3.06
CA TYR A 21 -7.92 10.52 4.42
C TYR A 21 -8.72 11.84 4.45
N LEU A 22 -8.30 12.84 3.66
CA LEU A 22 -9.01 14.12 3.54
C LEU A 22 -10.44 13.98 3.03
N LYS A 23 -10.73 12.91 2.27
CA LYS A 23 -12.08 12.58 1.76
C LYS A 23 -12.87 11.64 2.67
N GLY A 24 -12.33 11.24 3.83
CA GLY A 24 -12.99 10.28 4.74
C GLY A 24 -13.10 8.85 4.19
N LEU A 25 -12.28 8.50 3.20
CA LEU A 25 -12.27 7.15 2.61
C LEU A 25 -11.43 6.16 3.43
N ILE A 26 -10.55 6.66 4.29
CA ILE A 26 -9.75 5.86 5.21
C ILE A 26 -9.64 6.56 6.56
N THR A 27 -9.42 5.79 7.63
CA THR A 27 -8.97 6.32 8.93
C THR A 27 -7.43 6.42 8.97
N PRO A 28 -6.83 7.03 10.00
CA PRO A 28 -5.36 7.10 10.13
C PRO A 28 -4.61 5.77 10.12
N LEU A 29 -5.27 4.66 10.48
CA LEU A 29 -4.65 3.34 10.65
C LEU A 29 -5.13 2.29 9.65
N THR A 30 -6.12 2.63 8.83
CA THR A 30 -6.78 1.67 7.93
C THR A 30 -6.58 2.06 6.48
N GLY A 31 -6.76 1.11 5.58
CA GLY A 31 -6.69 1.35 4.15
C GLY A 31 -5.25 1.29 3.67
N ASN A 32 -5.07 0.66 2.53
CA ASN A 32 -3.75 0.31 2.04
C ASN A 32 -3.76 0.37 0.51
N ILE A 33 -2.58 0.55 -0.04
CA ILE A 33 -2.38 0.63 -1.48
C ILE A 33 -1.18 -0.24 -1.82
N SER A 34 -1.26 -0.92 -2.95
CA SER A 34 -0.10 -1.53 -3.59
C SER A 34 -0.06 -1.20 -5.07
N VAL A 35 1.13 -1.15 -5.65
CA VAL A 35 1.34 -0.96 -7.09
C VAL A 35 2.40 -1.95 -7.57
N ARG A 36 2.06 -2.75 -8.58
CA ARG A 36 2.98 -3.68 -9.24
C ARG A 36 3.82 -2.92 -10.27
N LEU A 37 5.14 -3.07 -10.15
CA LEU A 37 6.14 -2.55 -11.07
C LEU A 37 6.98 -3.75 -11.55
N GLY A 38 6.60 -4.37 -12.66
CA GLY A 38 7.28 -5.57 -13.16
C GLY A 38 7.13 -6.73 -12.16
N ASP A 39 8.25 -7.20 -11.64
CA ASP A 39 8.34 -8.32 -10.68
C ASP A 39 8.37 -7.88 -9.21
N ILE A 40 8.26 -6.57 -8.96
CA ILE A 40 8.17 -6.03 -7.61
C ILE A 40 6.81 -5.37 -7.37
N ILE A 41 6.38 -5.35 -6.12
CA ILE A 41 5.19 -4.66 -5.66
C ILE A 41 5.63 -3.68 -4.57
N LEU A 42 5.31 -2.40 -4.78
CA LEU A 42 5.35 -1.40 -3.72
C LEU A 42 4.05 -1.49 -2.93
N VAL A 43 4.12 -1.62 -1.62
CA VAL A 43 2.94 -1.74 -0.75
C VAL A 43 3.09 -0.90 0.52
N THR A 44 1.98 -0.36 1.02
CA THR A 44 1.99 0.37 2.29
C THR A 44 2.35 -0.55 3.47
N PRO A 45 3.06 -0.04 4.48
CA PRO A 45 3.42 -0.82 5.66
C PRO A 45 2.20 -1.12 6.55
N SER A 46 2.35 -2.10 7.43
CA SER A 46 1.37 -2.38 8.50
C SER A 46 1.30 -1.24 9.51
N SER A 47 0.08 -0.85 9.89
CA SER A 47 -0.18 0.24 10.85
C SER A 47 -0.03 -0.16 12.32
N PHE A 48 0.20 -1.44 12.63
CA PHE A 48 0.31 -1.92 14.01
C PHE A 48 1.76 -1.97 14.51
N ARG A 49 2.59 -1.02 14.08
CA ARG A 49 4.00 -0.91 14.48
C ARG A 49 4.26 0.47 15.12
N PRO A 50 4.93 0.53 16.27
CA PRO A 50 5.08 1.76 17.05
C PRO A 50 5.92 2.85 16.36
N THR A 51 6.70 2.49 15.34
CA THR A 51 7.59 3.41 14.60
C THR A 51 7.04 3.85 13.26
N ILE A 52 5.83 3.40 12.88
CA ILE A 52 5.25 3.66 11.55
C ILE A 52 4.37 4.90 11.60
N ARG A 53 4.47 5.73 10.57
CA ARG A 53 3.62 6.91 10.36
C ARG A 53 2.17 6.51 10.11
N LEU A 54 1.26 7.43 10.39
CA LEU A 54 -0.15 7.30 10.00
C LEU A 54 -0.26 7.25 8.46
N LYS A 55 -1.30 6.60 7.94
CA LYS A 55 -1.44 6.35 6.49
C LYS A 55 -1.34 7.63 5.64
N TYR A 56 -1.86 8.75 6.14
CA TYR A 56 -1.84 10.05 5.45
C TYR A 56 -0.51 10.82 5.57
N GLU A 57 0.43 10.33 6.39
CA GLU A 57 1.74 10.95 6.64
C GLU A 57 2.90 10.10 6.10
N LEU A 58 2.62 8.97 5.46
CA LEU A 58 3.65 8.11 4.90
C LEU A 58 4.51 8.85 3.87
N ASN A 59 5.82 8.66 3.96
CA ASN A 59 6.80 9.08 2.97
C ASN A 59 7.12 7.93 2.01
N PRO A 60 7.66 8.22 0.81
CA PRO A 60 8.10 7.19 -0.14
C PRO A 60 9.06 6.14 0.45
N GLU A 61 9.87 6.53 1.42
CA GLU A 61 10.83 5.66 2.12
C GLU A 61 10.18 4.65 3.07
N ASP A 62 8.95 4.94 3.53
CA ASP A 62 8.18 4.07 4.44
C ASP A 62 7.49 2.91 3.70
N LEU A 63 7.43 2.97 2.36
CA LEU A 63 6.83 1.90 1.55
C LEU A 63 7.71 0.65 1.55
N VAL A 64 7.05 -0.50 1.56
CA VAL A 64 7.68 -1.82 1.55
C VAL A 64 7.73 -2.33 0.12
N GLU A 65 8.86 -2.93 -0.25
CA GLU A 65 9.03 -3.63 -1.53
C GLU A 65 8.92 -5.13 -1.29
N VAL A 66 8.02 -5.79 -2.00
CA VAL A 66 7.87 -7.25 -1.99
C VAL A 66 7.94 -7.80 -3.42
N ASP A 67 8.30 -9.08 -3.57
CA ASP A 67 8.17 -9.78 -4.85
C ASP A 67 6.73 -10.30 -5.07
N LEU A 68 6.49 -10.97 -6.20
CA LEU A 68 5.19 -11.55 -6.53
C LEU A 68 4.79 -12.74 -5.65
N ASP A 69 5.75 -13.37 -4.97
CA ASP A 69 5.53 -14.45 -4.01
C ASP A 69 5.25 -13.91 -2.59
N GLY A 70 5.41 -12.59 -2.40
CA GLY A 70 5.19 -11.90 -1.12
C GLY A 70 6.43 -11.83 -0.22
N ASN A 71 7.61 -12.21 -0.70
CA ASN A 71 8.85 -12.06 0.06
C ASN A 71 9.27 -10.59 0.11
N VAL A 72 9.71 -10.14 1.27
CA VAL A 72 10.15 -8.75 1.48
C VAL A 72 11.54 -8.54 0.87
N ILE A 73 11.63 -7.68 -0.14
CA ILE A 73 12.88 -7.32 -0.83
C ILE A 73 13.59 -6.18 -0.08
N LYS A 74 12.84 -5.19 0.40
CA LYS A 74 13.37 -4.04 1.15
C LYS A 74 12.75 -4.00 2.55
N ALA A 75 13.61 -3.85 3.56
CA ALA A 75 13.26 -3.88 4.98
C ALA A 75 11.96 -3.13 5.29
N GLY A 76 11.09 -3.79 6.08
CA GLY A 76 9.79 -3.27 6.46
C GLY A 76 8.82 -4.41 6.76
N HIS A 77 7.61 -4.04 7.17
CA HIS A 77 6.52 -4.99 7.38
C HIS A 77 5.34 -4.57 6.49
N PRO A 78 5.00 -5.36 5.45
CA PRO A 78 3.86 -5.02 4.60
C PRO A 78 2.56 -5.10 5.40
N THR A 79 1.48 -4.55 4.85
CA THR A 79 0.13 -4.73 5.40
C THR A 79 -0.20 -6.21 5.61
N THR A 80 -0.96 -6.53 6.66
CA THR A 80 -1.45 -7.90 6.92
C THR A 80 -2.38 -8.41 5.81
N GLU A 81 -2.91 -7.49 5.00
CA GLU A 81 -3.79 -7.77 3.86
C GLU A 81 -3.02 -8.06 2.56
N LEU A 82 -1.68 -8.13 2.60
CA LEU A 82 -0.84 -8.42 1.42
C LEU A 82 -1.29 -9.68 0.66
N PRO A 83 -1.69 -10.80 1.30
CA PRO A 83 -2.16 -11.98 0.57
C PRO A 83 -3.34 -11.69 -0.37
N VAL A 84 -4.24 -10.78 0.00
CA VAL A 84 -5.36 -10.37 -0.86
C VAL A 84 -4.87 -9.62 -2.09
N HIS A 85 -3.86 -8.76 -1.94
CA HIS A 85 -3.26 -8.03 -3.05
C HIS A 85 -2.56 -8.97 -4.03
N LEU A 86 -1.80 -9.94 -3.52
CA LEU A 86 -1.10 -10.94 -4.31
C LEU A 86 -2.10 -11.81 -5.09
N ALA A 87 -3.19 -12.25 -4.46
CA ALA A 87 -4.24 -12.99 -5.13
C ALA A 87 -4.84 -12.19 -6.31
N ILE A 88 -5.13 -10.90 -6.11
CA ILE A 88 -5.66 -10.04 -7.19
C ILE A 88 -4.64 -9.90 -8.34
N TYR A 89 -3.35 -9.75 -8.04
CA TYR A 89 -2.31 -9.69 -9.08
C TYR A 89 -2.12 -11.02 -9.83
N GLY A 90 -2.34 -12.16 -9.15
CA GLY A 90 -2.31 -13.48 -9.76
C GLY A 90 -3.49 -13.73 -10.71
N GLU A 91 -4.69 -13.29 -10.34
CA GLU A 91 -5.91 -13.47 -11.14
C GLU A 91 -6.05 -12.45 -12.29
N CYS A 92 -5.43 -11.26 -12.15
CA CYS A 92 -5.55 -10.19 -13.13
C CYS A 92 -4.17 -9.66 -13.53
N GLU A 93 -3.58 -10.24 -14.59
CA GLU A 93 -2.28 -9.82 -15.12
C GLU A 93 -2.24 -8.34 -15.55
N LYS A 94 -3.38 -7.77 -15.96
CA LYS A 94 -3.50 -6.36 -16.33
C LYS A 94 -3.58 -5.43 -15.11
N CYS A 95 -3.83 -5.97 -13.91
CA CYS A 95 -3.90 -5.18 -12.69
C CYS A 95 -2.53 -4.62 -12.34
N LYS A 96 -2.45 -3.29 -12.23
CA LYS A 96 -1.20 -2.59 -11.84
C LYS A 96 -1.26 -1.99 -10.44
N ALA A 97 -2.45 -1.81 -9.88
CA ALA A 97 -2.62 -1.22 -8.56
C ALA A 97 -3.85 -1.81 -7.87
N VAL A 98 -3.70 -2.07 -6.58
CA VAL A 98 -4.78 -2.52 -5.69
C VAL A 98 -4.92 -1.49 -4.58
N VAL A 99 -6.16 -1.08 -4.35
CA VAL A 99 -6.52 -0.09 -3.33
C VAL A 99 -7.57 -0.71 -2.43
N HIS A 100 -7.27 -0.77 -1.13
CA HIS A 100 -8.22 -1.15 -0.12
C HIS A 100 -8.58 0.07 0.74
N ILE A 101 -9.87 0.31 0.95
CA ILE A 101 -10.38 1.44 1.73
C ILE A 101 -11.32 0.96 2.83
N HIS A 102 -11.28 1.63 3.98
CA HIS A 102 -12.26 1.49 5.05
C HIS A 102 -12.86 2.86 5.32
N GLY A 103 -13.81 3.26 4.48
CA GLY A 103 -14.49 4.55 4.63
C GLY A 103 -15.24 4.65 5.95
N VAL A 104 -15.52 5.88 6.40
CA VAL A 104 -16.28 6.14 7.64
C VAL A 104 -17.70 5.54 7.60
N TYR A 105 -18.23 5.26 6.41
CA TYR A 105 -19.53 4.63 6.19
C TYR A 105 -19.46 3.12 5.98
N SER A 106 -18.26 2.53 5.98
CA SER A 106 -18.10 1.08 5.94
C SER A 106 -18.16 0.57 7.39
N PRO A 107 -19.14 -0.28 7.76
CA PRO A 107 -19.19 -0.83 9.11
C PRO A 107 -17.89 -1.56 9.42
N GLN A 108 -17.07 -0.99 10.29
CA GLN A 108 -15.91 -1.68 10.84
C GLN A 108 -16.41 -2.60 11.96
N THR A 109 -17.14 -3.66 11.58
CA THR A 109 -17.51 -4.71 12.53
C THR A 109 -16.23 -5.42 12.95
N ARG A 110 -15.83 -5.18 14.20
CA ARG A 110 -14.92 -6.08 14.92
C ARG A 110 -15.71 -7.22 15.52
#